data_AF-A0A2L2TDV0-F1
#
_entry.id   AF-A0A2L2TDV0-F1
#
_cell.length_a   1.000
_cell.length_b   1.000
_cell.length_c   1.000
_cell.angle_alpha   90.00
_cell.angle_beta   90.00
_cell.angle_gamma   90.00
#
_symmetry.space_group_name_H-M   'P 1'
#
loop_
_entity.id
_entity.type
_entity.pdbx_description
1 polymer ?
#
loop_
_entity_poly.entity_id
_entity_poly.type
_entity_poly.pdbx_seq_one_letter_code
_entity_poly.pdbx_strand_id
1 'polypeptide(L)'
;MTINTPTLPILLYVFLIGVGYGGMLSVALLVTVAAVSHNEQAVATSANYAFRSTGSTIGVTIASTVYQNLLQKGLHKRFDDREGSADVIKRTLDSLDELKHLPQGWNEGVYEAYTVTLRGVFLTGLGFATLGLIAAT
;
A
#
# COMPACT_ATOMS: atom_id res chain seq x y z
N MET A 1 3.59 -19.13 -2.88
CA MET A 1 2.48 -18.83 -3.80
C MET A 1 2.09 -20.12 -4.48
N THR A 2 1.11 -20.84 -3.94
CA THR A 2 0.73 -22.18 -4.40
C THR A 2 -0.54 -22.08 -5.25
N ILE A 3 -0.49 -22.73 -6.41
CA ILE A 3 -1.45 -22.64 -7.52
C ILE A 3 -2.73 -23.40 -7.16
N ASN A 4 -3.53 -22.85 -6.25
CA ASN A 4 -4.89 -23.32 -5.94
C ASN A 4 -5.72 -22.31 -5.12
N THR A 5 -5.42 -21.01 -5.19
CA THR A 5 -6.34 -20.02 -4.63
C THR A 5 -7.48 -19.84 -5.63
N PRO A 6 -8.75 -20.20 -5.31
CA PRO A 6 -9.85 -19.90 -6.21
C PRO A 6 -9.87 -18.39 -6.44
N THR A 7 -9.95 -17.96 -7.69
CA THR A 7 -9.98 -16.54 -8.06
C THR A 7 -11.21 -15.83 -7.49
N LEU A 8 -12.25 -16.60 -7.18
CA LEU A 8 -13.52 -16.14 -6.64
C LEU A 8 -13.37 -15.38 -5.31
N PRO A 9 -12.72 -15.89 -4.24
CA PRO A 9 -12.51 -15.12 -3.01
C PRO A 9 -11.71 -13.83 -3.23
N ILE A 10 -10.69 -13.82 -4.08
CA ILE A 10 -9.93 -12.59 -4.37
C ILE A 10 -10.85 -11.55 -5.04
N LEU A 11 -11.64 -11.98 -6.03
CA LEU A 11 -12.66 -11.14 -6.68
C LEU A 11 -13.69 -10.61 -5.68
N LEU A 12 -14.17 -11.45 -4.76
CA LEU A 12 -15.12 -11.05 -3.71
C LEU A 12 -14.50 -10.02 -2.75
N TYR A 13 -13.25 -10.20 -2.33
CA TYR A 13 -12.56 -9.23 -1.47
C TYR A 13 -12.38 -7.88 -2.18
N VAL A 14 -11.90 -7.89 -3.43
CA VAL A 14 -11.73 -6.66 -4.22
C VAL A 14 -13.08 -5.98 -4.47
N PHE A 15 -14.12 -6.76 -4.76
CA PHE A 15 -15.48 -6.25 -4.93
C PHE A 15 -16.00 -5.60 -3.64
N LEU A 16 -15.87 -6.26 -2.49
CA LEU A 16 -16.32 -5.72 -1.20
C LEU A 16 -15.57 -4.43 -0.83
N ILE A 17 -14.24 -4.40 -1.06
CA ILE A 17 -13.42 -3.20 -0.88
C ILE A 17 -13.90 -2.08 -1.81
N GLY A 18 -14.15 -2.39 -3.09
CA GLY A 18 -14.62 -1.43 -4.08
C GLY A 18 -15.98 -0.84 -3.73
N VAL A 19 -16.93 -1.69 -3.30
CA VAL A 19 -18.26 -1.25 -2.86
C VAL A 19 -18.18 -0.39 -1.60
N GLY A 20 -17.39 -0.80 -0.61
CA GLY A 20 -17.20 -0.02 0.62
C GLY A 20 -16.55 1.34 0.35
N TYR A 21 -15.52 1.38 -0.49
CA TYR A 21 -14.84 2.62 -0.88
C TYR A 21 -15.76 3.55 -1.69
N GLY A 22 -16.53 3.00 -2.63
CA GLY A 22 -17.52 3.75 -3.40
C GLY A 22 -18.62 4.35 -2.51
N GLY A 23 -19.16 3.56 -1.59
CA GLY A 23 -20.15 4.02 -0.62
C GLY A 23 -19.60 5.15 0.27
N MET A 24 -18.37 5.00 0.77
CA MET A 24 -17.72 6.03 1.59
C MET A 24 -17.57 7.36 0.82
N LEU A 25 -17.18 7.30 -0.46
CA LEU A 25 -17.08 8.48 -1.32
C LEU A 25 -18.45 9.16 -1.52
N SER A 26 -19.51 8.39 -1.78
CA SER A 26 -20.86 8.93 -1.94
C SER A 26 -21.38 9.59 -0.65
N VAL A 27 -21.14 8.97 0.51
CA VAL A 27 -21.54 9.52 1.81
C VAL A 27 -20.76 10.80 2.13
N ALA A 28 -19.45 10.84 1.91
CA ALA A 28 -18.63 12.03 2.15
C ALA A 28 -19.08 13.24 1.31
N LEU A 29 -19.46 13.00 0.05
CA LEU A 29 -20.02 14.04 -0.81
C LEU A 29 -21.37 14.54 -0.29
N LEU A 30 -22.27 13.64 0.11
CA LEU A 30 -23.57 13.98 0.70
C LEU A 30 -23.41 14.83 1.97
N VAL A 31 -22.53 14.43 2.88
CA VAL A 31 -22.25 15.17 4.12
C VAL A 31 -21.72 16.57 3.80
N THR A 32 -20.80 16.69 2.85
CA THR A 32 -20.23 17.99 2.44
C THR A 32 -21.32 18.93 1.90
N VAL A 33 -22.21 18.42 1.03
CA VAL A 33 -23.31 19.21 0.47
C VAL A 33 -24.33 19.61 1.55
N ALA A 34 -24.59 18.72 2.52
CA ALA A 34 -25.51 18.99 3.62
C ALA A 34 -24.95 19.99 4.65
N ALA A 35 -23.63 20.05 4.82
CA ALA A 35 -22.98 20.91 5.82
C ALA A 35 -22.73 22.36 5.36
N VAL A 36 -22.89 22.67 4.07
CA VAL A 36 -22.51 23.96 3.48
C VAL A 36 -23.65 24.65 2.74
N SER A 37 -23.66 25.98 2.80
CA SER A 37 -24.63 26.82 2.08
C SER A 37 -24.50 26.68 0.55
N HIS A 38 -25.58 26.86 -0.21
CA HIS A 38 -25.57 26.68 -1.68
C HIS A 38 -24.49 27.48 -2.41
N ASN A 39 -24.10 28.65 -1.88
CA ASN A 39 -23.09 29.51 -2.46
C ASN A 39 -21.64 28.96 -2.29
N GLU A 40 -21.41 28.12 -1.28
CA GLU A 40 -20.06 27.65 -0.92
C GLU A 40 -19.81 26.19 -1.33
N GLN A 41 -20.81 25.51 -1.91
CA GLN A 41 -20.70 24.10 -2.32
C GLN A 41 -19.53 23.84 -3.27
N ALA A 42 -19.24 24.77 -4.18
CA ALA A 42 -18.12 24.66 -5.12
C ALA A 42 -16.76 24.71 -4.40
N VAL A 43 -16.62 25.58 -3.39
CA VAL A 43 -15.39 25.73 -2.59
C VAL A 43 -15.20 24.55 -1.66
N ALA A 44 -16.26 24.07 -1.01
CA ALA A 44 -16.22 22.89 -0.14
C ALA A 44 -15.87 21.62 -0.93
N THR A 45 -16.38 21.51 -2.15
CA THR A 45 -16.07 20.39 -3.05
C THR A 45 -14.60 20.43 -3.47
N SER A 46 -14.07 21.57 -3.90
CA SER A 46 -12.66 21.70 -4.30
C SER A 46 -11.70 21.44 -3.13
N ALA A 47 -12.04 21.90 -1.93
CA ALA A 47 -11.30 21.59 -0.70
C ALA A 47 -11.27 20.08 -0.42
N ASN A 48 -12.41 19.38 -0.51
CA ASN A 48 -12.46 17.93 -0.36
C ASN A 48 -11.59 17.19 -1.38
N TYR A 49 -11.63 17.61 -2.65
CA TYR A 49 -10.76 17.04 -3.68
C TYR A 49 -9.28 17.28 -3.38
N ALA A 50 -8.91 18.46 -2.91
CA ALA A 50 -7.55 18.78 -2.51
C ALA A 50 -7.08 17.88 -1.36
N PHE A 51 -7.83 17.81 -0.25
CA PHE A 51 -7.50 16.94 0.87
C PHE A 51 -7.39 15.48 0.46
N ARG A 52 -8.31 15.00 -0.39
CA ARG A 52 -8.27 13.62 -0.90
C ARG A 52 -7.01 13.34 -1.73
N SER A 53 -6.68 14.23 -2.66
CA SER A 53 -5.50 14.10 -3.54
C SER A 53 -4.19 14.16 -2.75
N THR A 54 -4.10 15.09 -1.80
CA THR A 54 -2.95 15.21 -0.91
C THR A 54 -2.84 13.98 -0.02
N GLY A 55 -3.94 13.53 0.58
CA GLY A 55 -4.00 12.32 1.39
C GLY A 55 -3.57 11.07 0.63
N SER A 56 -4.02 10.89 -0.62
CA SER A 56 -3.59 9.75 -1.44
C SER A 56 -2.10 9.80 -1.77
N THR A 57 -1.57 10.98 -2.07
CA THR A 57 -0.14 11.16 -2.36
C THR A 57 0.70 10.81 -1.13
N ILE A 58 0.36 11.38 0.04
CA ILE A 58 1.04 11.11 1.30
C ILE A 58 0.96 9.62 1.64
N GLY A 59 -0.22 9.00 1.51
CA GLY A 59 -0.43 7.59 1.78
C GLY A 59 0.44 6.68 0.91
N VAL A 60 0.49 6.95 -0.40
CA VAL A 60 1.33 6.20 -1.34
C VAL A 60 2.81 6.38 -1.02
N THR A 61 3.25 7.60 -0.71
CA THR A 61 4.64 7.87 -0.31
C THR A 61 5.01 7.09 0.95
N ILE A 62 4.19 7.15 2.00
CA ILE A 62 4.45 6.41 3.25
C ILE A 62 4.50 4.91 3.00
N ALA A 63 3.54 4.35 2.25
CA ALA A 63 3.51 2.94 1.92
C ALA A 63 4.77 2.52 1.14
N SER A 64 5.19 3.32 0.16
CA SER A 64 6.41 3.08 -0.62
C SER A 64 7.67 3.16 0.23
N THR A 65 7.79 4.17 1.11
CA THR A 65 8.93 4.30 2.02
C THR A 65 9.01 3.13 2.98
N VAL A 66 7.89 2.73 3.60
CA VAL A 66 7.84 1.58 4.51
C VAL A 66 8.20 0.29 3.78
N TYR A 67 7.66 0.09 2.57
CA TYR A 67 7.97 -1.06 1.73
C TYR A 67 9.48 -1.13 1.43
N GLN A 68 10.07 -0.06 0.91
CA GLN A 68 11.49 -0.01 0.57
C GLN A 68 12.37 -0.24 1.80
N ASN A 69 12.06 0.40 2.92
CA ASN A 69 12.86 0.30 4.14
C ASN A 69 12.82 -1.13 4.72
N LEU A 70 11.65 -1.75 4.76
CA LEU A 70 11.49 -3.12 5.24
C LEU A 70 12.12 -4.15 4.31
N LEU A 71 11.98 -3.96 2.99
CA LEU A 71 12.58 -4.85 2.00
C LEU A 71 14.10 -4.79 2.06
N GLN A 72 14.66 -3.57 2.07
CA GLN A 72 16.09 -3.34 2.22
C GLN A 72 16.62 -4.02 3.48
N LYS A 73 15.98 -3.79 4.63
CA LYS A 73 16.37 -4.41 5.90
C LYS A 73 16.27 -5.95 5.86
N GLY A 74 15.23 -6.48 5.22
CA GLY A 74 15.01 -7.92 5.08
C GLY A 74 16.04 -8.61 4.18
N LEU A 75 16.49 -7.94 3.13
CA LEU A 75 17.52 -8.41 2.21
C LEU A 75 18.92 -8.31 2.84
N HIS A 76 19.30 -7.17 3.42
CA HIS A 76 20.59 -7.03 4.10
C HIS A 76 20.76 -8.06 5.21
N LYS A 77 19.75 -8.26 6.07
CA LYS A 77 19.83 -9.25 7.16
C LYS A 77 20.12 -10.68 6.69
N ARG A 78 19.80 -11.04 5.44
CA ARG A 78 19.93 -12.42 4.92
C ARG A 78 21.12 -12.61 4.00
N PHE A 79 21.61 -11.53 3.38
CA PHE A 79 22.54 -11.62 2.26
C PHE A 79 23.81 -10.76 2.42
N ASP A 80 23.94 -9.98 3.50
CA ASP A 80 25.13 -9.15 3.76
C ASP A 80 26.44 -9.97 3.72
N ASP A 81 26.40 -11.22 4.18
CA ASP A 81 27.57 -12.11 4.27
C ASP A 81 28.03 -12.70 2.91
N ARG A 82 27.35 -12.39 1.79
CA ARG A 82 27.75 -12.88 0.45
C ARG A 82 28.46 -11.80 -0.36
N GLU A 83 29.60 -12.15 -0.97
CA GLU A 83 30.28 -11.28 -1.94
C GLU A 83 29.37 -10.96 -3.14
N GLY A 84 29.27 -9.68 -3.52
CA GLY A 84 28.40 -9.21 -4.62
C GLY A 84 26.93 -9.00 -4.24
N SER A 85 26.55 -9.17 -2.97
CA SER A 85 25.18 -8.99 -2.50
C SER A 85 24.66 -7.55 -2.64
N ALA A 86 25.52 -6.55 -2.46
CA ALA A 86 25.14 -5.14 -2.52
C ALA A 86 24.55 -4.73 -3.89
N ASP A 87 25.11 -5.21 -4.99
CA ASP A 87 24.60 -4.92 -6.34
C ASP A 87 23.26 -5.62 -6.61
N VAL A 88 23.11 -6.86 -6.15
CA VAL A 88 21.85 -7.63 -6.29
C VAL A 88 20.74 -7.01 -5.44
N ILE A 89 21.04 -6.56 -4.22
CA ILE A 89 20.10 -5.88 -3.33
C ILE A 89 19.65 -4.57 -3.96
N LYS A 90 20.57 -3.76 -4.47
CA LYS A 90 20.26 -2.48 -5.13
C LYS A 90 19.36 -2.69 -6.35
N ARG A 91 19.71 -3.63 -7.23
CA ARG A 91 18.90 -3.98 -8.41
C ARG A 91 17.50 -4.47 -8.02
N THR A 92 17.40 -5.31 -6.99
CA THR A 92 16.11 -5.83 -6.50
C THR A 92 15.23 -4.75 -5.86
N LEU A 93 15.82 -3.71 -5.28
CA LEU A 93 15.10 -2.54 -4.76
C LEU A 93 14.64 -1.61 -5.88
N ASP A 94 15.45 -1.44 -6.93
CA ASP A 94 15.14 -0.56 -8.05
C ASP A 94 14.07 -1.14 -9.00
N SER A 95 14.01 -2.46 -9.17
CA SER A 95 13.01 -3.08 -10.04
C SER A 95 12.53 -4.43 -9.53
N LEU A 96 11.21 -4.63 -9.58
CA LEU A 96 10.59 -5.92 -9.28
C LEU A 96 10.84 -6.96 -10.38
N ASP A 97 11.15 -6.55 -11.61
CA ASP A 97 11.44 -7.48 -12.72
C ASP A 97 12.81 -8.15 -12.58
N GLU A 98 13.70 -7.56 -11.79
CA GLU A 98 15.00 -8.12 -11.40
C GLU A 98 14.85 -9.40 -10.58
N LEU A 99 13.70 -9.57 -9.89
CA LEU A 99 13.36 -10.81 -9.17
C LEU A 99 13.37 -12.04 -10.09
N LYS A 100 13.07 -11.88 -11.38
CA LYS A 100 13.06 -12.98 -12.36
C LYS A 100 14.47 -13.39 -12.79
N HIS A 101 15.46 -12.53 -12.54
CA HIS A 101 16.86 -12.71 -12.95
C HIS A 101 17.79 -12.99 -11.76
N LEU A 102 17.23 -13.46 -10.64
CA LEU A 102 18.01 -13.74 -9.42
C LEU A 102 18.96 -14.94 -9.62
N PRO A 103 20.16 -14.90 -9.01
CA PRO A 103 21.07 -16.03 -8.98
C PRO A 103 20.42 -17.26 -8.31
N GLN A 104 20.77 -18.47 -8.76
CA GLN A 104 20.26 -19.71 -8.15
C GLN A 104 20.58 -19.73 -6.65
N GLY A 105 19.57 -20.01 -5.82
CA GLY A 105 19.68 -20.03 -4.35
C GLY A 105 19.33 -18.74 -3.61
N TRP A 106 18.89 -17.68 -4.31
CA TRP A 106 18.38 -16.44 -3.69
C TRP A 106 16.86 -16.36 -3.61
N ASN A 107 16.16 -17.07 -4.51
CA ASN A 107 14.71 -17.00 -4.67
C ASN A 107 13.95 -17.13 -3.34
N GLU A 108 14.22 -18.18 -2.57
CA GLU A 108 13.46 -18.48 -1.36
C GLU A 108 13.63 -17.41 -0.27
N GLY A 109 14.85 -16.93 -0.06
CA GLY A 109 15.14 -15.85 0.90
C GLY A 109 14.54 -14.50 0.47
N VAL A 110 14.50 -14.23 -0.83
CA VAL A 110 13.85 -13.02 -1.37
C VAL A 110 12.34 -13.12 -1.22
N TYR A 111 11.69 -14.24 -1.55
CA TYR A 111 10.25 -14.45 -1.34
C TYR A 111 9.85 -14.29 0.12
N GLU A 112 10.67 -14.78 1.04
CA GLU A 112 10.45 -14.60 2.48
C GLU A 112 10.56 -13.13 2.88
N ALA A 113 11.60 -12.42 2.43
CA ALA A 113 11.78 -10.99 2.67
C ALA A 113 10.60 -10.17 2.14
N TYR A 114 10.09 -10.49 0.95
CA TYR A 114 8.88 -9.89 0.38
C TYR A 114 7.65 -10.15 1.24
N THR A 115 7.47 -11.38 1.70
CA THR A 115 6.31 -11.73 2.52
C THR A 115 6.31 -10.97 3.85
N VAL A 116 7.47 -10.83 4.49
CA VAL A 116 7.62 -10.03 5.72
C VAL A 116 7.40 -8.55 5.45
N THR A 117 7.96 -8.03 4.35
CA THR A 117 7.80 -6.63 3.93
C THR A 117 6.33 -6.28 3.70
N LEU A 118 5.63 -7.09 2.90
CA LEU A 118 4.21 -6.89 2.61
C LEU A 118 3.37 -6.93 3.88
N ARG A 119 3.61 -7.89 4.78
CA ARG A 119 2.94 -7.94 6.09
C ARG A 119 3.17 -6.65 6.89
N GLY A 120 4.40 -6.14 6.91
CA GLY A 120 4.71 -4.88 7.58
C GLY A 120 3.99 -3.68 6.97
N VAL A 121 3.93 -3.58 5.65
CA VAL A 121 3.17 -2.53 4.95
C VAL A 121 1.67 -2.62 5.26
N PHE A 122 1.09 -3.81 5.23
CA PHE A 122 -0.31 -4.01 5.61
C PHE A 122 -0.59 -3.64 7.06
N LEU A 123 0.33 -3.95 7.99
CA LEU A 123 0.20 -3.58 9.40
C LEU A 123 0.25 -2.07 9.60
N THR A 124 1.19 -1.40 8.93
CA THR A 124 1.28 0.06 8.94
C THR A 124 0.01 0.69 8.34
N GLY A 125 -0.47 0.16 7.22
CA GLY A 125 -1.73 0.58 6.60
C GLY A 125 -2.93 0.40 7.54
N LEU A 126 -2.99 -0.72 8.27
CA LEU A 126 -4.00 -0.97 9.29
C LEU A 126 -3.92 0.06 10.42
N GLY A 127 -2.71 0.41 10.87
CA GLY A 127 -2.49 1.47 11.86
C GLY A 127 -3.07 2.81 11.40
N PHE A 128 -2.75 3.24 10.18
CA PHE A 128 -3.33 4.46 9.60
C PHE A 128 -4.85 4.38 9.45
N ALA A 129 -5.39 3.22 9.05
CA ALA A 129 -6.83 3.03 8.95
C ALA A 129 -7.52 3.18 10.32
N THR A 130 -6.94 2.62 11.38
CA THR A 130 -7.48 2.79 12.75
C THR A 130 -7.42 4.23 13.24
N LEU A 131 -6.33 4.96 12.95
CA LEU A 131 -6.22 6.38 13.26
C LEU A 131 -7.26 7.21 12.48
N GLY A 132 -7.47 6.89 11.20
CA GLY A 132 -8.50 7.51 10.38
C GLY A 132 -9.91 7.26 10.93
N LEU A 133 -10.18 6.06 11.44
CA LEU A 133 -11.46 5.74 12.07
C LEU A 133 -11.68 6.57 13.35
N ILE A 134 -10.66 6.69 14.20
CA ILE A 134 -10.74 7.52 15.42
C ILE A 134 -10.92 9.01 15.09
N ALA A 135 -10.30 9.50 14.02
CA ALA A 135 -10.46 10.88 13.58
C ALA A 135 -11.84 11.16 12.95
N ALA A 136 -12.52 10.11 12.46
CA ALA A 136 -13.83 10.21 11.83
C ALA A 136 -15.01 10.12 12.82
N THR A 137 -14.78 9.63 14.04
CA THR A 137 -15.75 9.60 15.15
C THR A 137 -15.76 10.89 15.94
#